data_AF-A0AA38GUR6-F1
#
_entry.id   AF-A0AA38GUR6-F1
#
_cell.length_a   1.000
_cell.length_b   1.000
_cell.length_c   1.000
_cell.angle_alpha   90.00
_cell.angle_beta   90.00
_cell.angle_gamma   90.00
#
_symmetry.space_group_name_H-M   'P 1'
#
loop_
_entity.id
_entity.type
_entity.pdbx_description
1 polymer ?
#
loop_
_entity_poly.entity_id
_entity_poly.type
_entity_poly.pdbx_seq_one_letter_code
_entity_poly.pdbx_strand_id
1 'polypeptide(L)'
;MFQKWAAMLGVIIVSVNYRLAPEHRLPATYHDVIDALHWIGSMKTESDEDGRVEAEVEVDPWFDSHDDFSKDFVAGGSAGGNIVHHVGVWAASGGNVEIQEKGMILMYPYFGGEDWTPSESLKSPEFNLEQSDVMSRLTLPPG
;
A
#
# COMPACT_ATOMS: atom_id res chain seq x y z
N MET A 1 -11.16 12.71 -2.67
CA MET A 1 -10.82 12.52 -1.24
C MET A 1 -9.35 12.83 -1.00
N PHE A 2 -8.41 12.11 -1.63
CA PHE A 2 -6.97 12.27 -1.42
C PHE A 2 -6.44 13.69 -1.64
N GLN A 3 -6.87 14.41 -2.68
CA GLN A 3 -6.46 15.81 -2.89
C GLN A 3 -6.75 16.73 -1.70
N LYS A 4 -7.89 16.52 -1.02
CA LYS A 4 -8.24 17.28 0.19
C LYS A 4 -7.30 16.94 1.34
N TRP A 5 -6.97 15.67 1.52
CA TRP A 5 -6.03 15.22 2.55
C TRP A 5 -4.62 15.75 2.29
N ALA A 6 -4.14 15.65 1.04
CA ALA A 6 -2.85 16.20 0.62
C ALA A 6 -2.74 17.68 0.97
N ALA A 7 -3.75 18.49 0.61
CA ALA A 7 -3.78 19.92 0.92
C ALA A 7 -3.89 20.22 2.43
N MET A 8 -4.69 19.44 3.18
CA MET A 8 -4.87 19.65 4.62
C MET A 8 -3.65 19.27 5.45
N LEU A 9 -2.94 18.21 5.05
CA LEU A 9 -1.79 17.68 5.76
C LEU A 9 -0.47 18.25 5.24
N GLY A 10 -0.47 18.87 4.06
CA GLY A 10 0.76 19.37 3.41
C GLY A 10 1.68 18.23 2.98
N VAL A 11 1.12 17.14 2.46
CA VAL A 11 1.85 15.92 2.06
C VAL A 11 1.61 15.58 0.60
N ILE A 12 2.58 14.91 0.00
CA ILE A 12 2.37 14.19 -1.27
C ILE A 12 1.61 12.90 -0.97
N ILE A 13 0.63 12.57 -1.82
CA ILE A 13 -0.07 11.28 -1.76
C ILE A 13 0.14 10.57 -3.09
N VAL A 14 0.89 9.46 -3.05
CA VAL A 14 0.99 8.52 -4.16
C VAL A 14 -0.09 7.46 -3.99
N SER A 15 -1.10 7.50 -4.86
CA SER A 15 -2.21 6.52 -4.84
C SER A 15 -1.92 5.39 -5.83
N VAL A 16 -1.59 4.21 -5.32
CA VAL A 16 -1.23 3.06 -6.16
C VAL A 16 -2.47 2.42 -6.80
N ASN A 17 -2.49 2.36 -8.13
CA ASN A 17 -3.54 1.67 -8.89
C ASN A 17 -3.16 0.21 -9.14
N TYR A 18 -3.20 -0.60 -8.08
CA TYR A 18 -2.82 -2.01 -8.11
C TYR A 18 -3.81 -2.88 -8.91
N ARG A 19 -3.35 -4.04 -9.38
CA ARG A 19 -4.16 -5.03 -10.10
C ARG A 19 -5.24 -5.61 -9.20
N LEU A 20 -6.43 -5.87 -9.76
CA LEU A 20 -7.58 -6.34 -9.01
C LEU A 20 -7.84 -7.84 -9.23
N ALA A 21 -8.38 -8.48 -8.20
CA ALA A 21 -9.05 -9.77 -8.32
C ALA A 21 -10.44 -9.58 -8.97
N PRO A 22 -10.97 -10.60 -9.68
CA PRO A 22 -10.45 -11.97 -9.81
C PRO A 22 -9.38 -12.19 -10.88
N GLU A 23 -9.13 -11.24 -11.76
CA GLU A 23 -8.17 -11.37 -12.87
C GLU A 23 -6.74 -11.55 -12.36
N HIS A 24 -6.41 -10.86 -11.26
CA HIS A 24 -5.13 -10.92 -10.58
C HIS A 24 -5.35 -11.19 -9.09
N ARG A 25 -5.59 -12.47 -8.77
CA ARG A 25 -5.71 -12.97 -7.39
C ARG A 25 -4.45 -12.66 -6.57
N LEU A 26 -4.56 -12.72 -5.25
CA LEU A 26 -3.41 -12.61 -4.35
C LEU A 26 -2.33 -13.63 -4.76
N PRO A 27 -1.04 -13.28 -4.65
CA PRO A 27 -0.47 -12.07 -4.02
C PRO A 27 -0.24 -10.87 -4.96
N ALA A 28 -0.88 -10.81 -6.15
CA ALA A 28 -0.56 -9.79 -7.17
C ALA A 28 -0.62 -8.34 -6.65
N THR A 29 -1.62 -8.00 -5.84
CA THR A 29 -1.77 -6.66 -5.25
C THR A 29 -0.63 -6.28 -4.32
N TYR A 30 -0.08 -7.26 -3.58
CA TYR A 30 1.04 -7.05 -2.67
C TYR A 30 2.30 -6.72 -3.47
N HIS A 31 2.54 -7.44 -4.56
CA HIS A 31 3.66 -7.16 -5.45
C HIS A 31 3.55 -5.77 -6.08
N ASP A 32 2.36 -5.36 -6.54
CA ASP A 32 2.19 -4.02 -7.14
C ASP A 32 2.49 -2.89 -6.15
N VAL A 33 2.16 -3.07 -4.87
CA VAL A 33 2.49 -2.09 -3.84
C VAL A 33 3.99 -2.12 -3.51
N ILE A 34 4.62 -3.29 -3.45
CA ILE A 34 6.08 -3.40 -3.28
C ILE A 34 6.82 -2.71 -4.44
N ASP A 35 6.41 -2.98 -5.68
CA ASP A 35 6.98 -2.35 -6.87
C ASP A 35 6.80 -0.83 -6.84
N ALA A 36 5.64 -0.34 -6.38
CA ALA A 36 5.42 1.09 -6.19
C ALA A 36 6.34 1.69 -5.11
N LEU A 37 6.61 0.96 -4.03
CA LEU A 37 7.55 1.42 -2.99
C LEU A 37 8.99 1.47 -3.49
N HIS A 38 9.43 0.52 -4.32
CA HIS A 38 10.73 0.59 -5.01
C HIS A 38 10.77 1.78 -5.97
N TRP A 39 9.72 1.98 -6.78
CA TRP A 39 9.64 3.13 -7.68
C TRP A 39 9.74 4.47 -6.91
N ILE A 40 9.03 4.62 -5.79
CA ILE A 40 9.13 5.81 -4.93
C ILE A 40 10.55 5.95 -4.36
N GLY A 41 11.17 4.86 -3.92
CA GLY A 41 12.55 4.86 -3.44
C GLY A 41 13.55 5.35 -4.48
N SER A 42 13.35 4.97 -5.76
CA SER A 42 14.19 5.43 -6.88
C SER A 42 14.05 6.92 -7.21
N MET A 43 13.04 7.62 -6.68
CA MET A 43 12.90 9.07 -6.82
C MET A 43 13.80 9.85 -5.86
N LYS A 44 14.50 9.18 -4.93
CA LYS A 44 15.47 9.81 -4.04
C LYS A 44 16.66 10.34 -4.84
N THR A 45 16.89 11.63 -4.76
CA THR A 45 18.11 12.24 -5.30
C THR A 45 19.22 12.14 -4.25
N GLU A 46 20.00 11.06 -4.29
CA GLU A 46 21.27 11.05 -3.57
C GLU A 46 22.25 11.93 -4.34
N SER A 47 22.72 13.00 -3.71
CA SER A 47 23.93 13.68 -4.17
C SER A 47 25.12 12.96 -3.54
N ASP A 48 25.85 12.19 -4.35
CA ASP A 48 27.16 11.69 -3.95
C ASP A 48 28.06 12.86 -3.52
N GLU A 49 28.98 12.63 -2.58
CA GLU A 49 30.02 13.62 -2.20
C GLU A 49 30.87 14.07 -3.41
N ASP A 50 30.88 13.29 -4.49
CA ASP A 50 31.56 13.56 -5.76
C ASP A 50 30.63 14.15 -6.85
N GLY A 51 29.36 14.43 -6.53
CA GLY A 51 28.39 15.07 -7.44
C GLY A 51 27.99 14.21 -8.66
N ARG A 52 28.17 12.89 -8.58
CA ARG A 52 27.69 11.95 -9.60
C ARG A 52 26.29 11.48 -9.22
N VAL A 53 25.32 11.81 -10.05
CA VAL A 53 23.98 11.23 -9.96
C VAL A 53 24.03 9.98 -10.85
N GLU A 54 24.06 8.79 -10.26
CA GLU A 54 24.15 7.53 -11.03
C GLU A 54 22.79 6.99 -11.55
N ALA A 55 21.67 7.69 -11.36
CA ALA A 55 20.37 7.18 -11.80
C ALA A 55 19.95 7.63 -13.22
N GLU A 56 19.77 6.65 -14.12
CA GLU A 56 19.14 6.76 -15.45
C GLU A 56 17.61 6.96 -15.40
N VAL A 57 17.04 7.24 -14.22
CA VAL A 57 15.59 7.42 -14.02
C VAL A 57 15.29 8.92 -13.92
N GLU A 58 14.47 9.43 -14.83
CA GLU A 58 13.95 10.80 -14.74
C GLU A 58 13.12 10.94 -13.46
N VAL A 59 13.61 11.77 -12.54
CA VAL A 59 12.91 12.07 -11.28
C VAL A 59 11.65 12.83 -11.60
N ASP A 60 10.52 12.37 -11.08
CA ASP A 60 9.26 13.09 -11.26
C ASP A 60 9.35 14.44 -10.51
N PRO A 61 9.08 15.59 -11.18
CA PRO A 61 9.22 16.93 -10.60
C PRO A 61 8.44 17.18 -9.30
N TRP A 62 7.42 16.36 -9.01
CA TRP A 62 6.71 16.41 -7.74
C TRP A 62 7.60 16.04 -6.55
N PHE A 63 8.56 15.12 -6.73
CA PHE A 63 9.48 14.70 -5.67
C PHE A 63 10.62 15.69 -5.47
N ASP A 64 11.19 16.26 -6.55
CA ASP A 64 12.25 17.28 -6.49
C ASP A 64 11.89 18.50 -5.60
N SER A 65 10.60 18.84 -5.55
CA SER A 65 10.11 20.06 -4.91
C SER A 65 9.57 19.86 -3.48
N HIS A 66 9.49 18.61 -3.01
CA HIS A 66 8.82 18.25 -1.75
C HIS A 66 9.55 17.16 -0.97
N ASP A 67 10.84 16.98 -1.23
CA ASP A 67 11.63 15.86 -0.74
C ASP A 67 11.85 15.93 0.79
N ASP A 68 11.11 15.11 1.52
CA ASP A 68 11.46 14.64 2.85
C ASP A 68 11.10 13.16 2.98
N PHE A 69 11.84 12.29 2.27
CA PHE A 69 11.74 10.82 2.40
C PHE A 69 12.07 10.30 3.82
N SER A 70 12.43 11.18 4.77
CA SER A 70 12.53 10.78 6.18
C SER A 70 11.15 10.63 6.86
N LYS A 71 10.04 10.97 6.18
CA LYS A 71 8.68 10.94 6.73
C LYS A 71 7.70 10.14 5.87
N ASP A 72 8.13 8.98 5.39
CA ASP A 72 7.28 8.11 4.57
C ASP A 72 6.29 7.30 5.42
N PHE A 73 5.02 7.29 5.01
CA PHE A 73 3.97 6.47 5.60
C PHE A 73 3.20 5.72 4.52
N VAL A 74 2.82 4.47 4.81
CA VAL A 74 1.95 3.68 3.92
C VAL A 74 0.56 3.58 4.54
N ALA A 75 -0.48 3.95 3.80
CA ALA A 75 -1.84 4.03 4.32
C ALA A 75 -2.84 3.26 3.44
N GLY A 76 -3.80 2.59 4.07
CA GLY A 76 -4.79 1.78 3.36
C GLY A 76 -6.11 1.64 4.10
N GLY A 77 -7.21 1.70 3.35
CA GLY A 77 -8.58 1.50 3.86
C GLY A 77 -9.18 0.16 3.40
N SER A 78 -9.88 -0.56 4.27
CA SER A 78 -10.52 -1.86 3.94
C SER A 78 -9.50 -2.85 3.33
N ALA A 79 -9.72 -3.33 2.09
CA ALA A 79 -8.78 -4.17 1.37
C ALA A 79 -7.39 -3.52 1.21
N GLY A 80 -7.33 -2.19 1.08
CA GLY A 80 -6.05 -1.46 1.10
C GLY A 80 -5.32 -1.60 2.43
N GLY A 81 -6.03 -1.62 3.56
CA GLY A 81 -5.44 -1.86 4.88
C GLY A 81 -4.87 -3.26 5.03
N ASN A 82 -5.50 -4.27 4.41
CA ASN A 82 -4.96 -5.62 4.31
C ASN A 82 -3.62 -5.63 3.55
N ILE A 83 -3.56 -4.96 2.40
CA ILE A 83 -2.36 -4.84 1.58
C ILE A 83 -1.23 -4.18 2.37
N VAL A 84 -1.50 -3.02 2.98
CA VAL A 84 -0.50 -2.31 3.80
C VAL A 84 0.01 -3.19 4.93
N HIS A 85 -0.87 -3.90 5.64
CA HIS A 85 -0.44 -4.81 6.70
C HIS A 85 0.51 -5.90 6.19
N HIS A 86 0.15 -6.60 5.11
CA HIS A 86 0.98 -7.69 4.60
C HIS A 86 2.33 -7.22 4.06
N VAL A 87 2.36 -6.09 3.32
CA VAL A 87 3.60 -5.49 2.83
C VAL A 87 4.49 -5.05 4.00
N GLY A 88 3.93 -4.39 5.02
CA GLY A 88 4.69 -3.96 6.19
C GLY A 88 5.24 -5.12 7.03
N VAL A 89 4.47 -6.20 7.22
CA VAL A 89 4.96 -7.42 7.89
C VAL A 89 6.07 -8.08 7.08
N TRP A 90 5.92 -8.16 5.76
CA TRP A 90 6.95 -8.69 4.87
C TRP A 90 8.24 -7.87 4.96
N ALA A 91 8.15 -6.54 4.90
CA ALA A 91 9.30 -5.65 5.06
C ALA A 91 9.98 -5.84 6.44
N ALA A 92 9.19 -5.85 7.53
CA ALA A 92 9.70 -6.07 8.88
C ALA A 92 10.36 -7.45 9.08
N SER A 93 10.00 -8.43 8.25
CA SER A 93 10.58 -9.79 8.27
C SER A 93 11.88 -9.91 7.45
N GLY A 94 12.42 -8.79 6.95
CA GLY A 94 13.63 -8.75 6.12
C GLY A 94 13.35 -8.61 4.62
N GLY A 95 12.11 -8.33 4.23
CA GLY A 95 11.79 -7.90 2.87
C GLY A 95 12.45 -6.56 2.56
N ASN A 96 12.96 -6.40 1.33
CA ASN A 96 13.63 -5.17 0.93
C ASN A 96 12.62 -4.14 0.40
N VAL A 97 12.54 -2.97 1.03
CA VAL A 97 11.82 -1.79 0.52
C VAL A 97 12.78 -0.60 0.51
N GLU A 98 12.77 0.18 -0.56
CA GLU A 98 13.73 1.28 -0.76
C GLU A 98 13.32 2.58 -0.04
N ILE A 99 12.16 2.59 0.63
CA ILE A 99 11.69 3.70 1.44
C ILE A 99 11.96 3.49 2.92
N GLN A 100 12.21 4.57 3.66
CA GLN A 100 12.42 4.49 5.11
C GLN A 100 11.08 4.68 5.83
N GLU A 101 10.18 3.70 5.68
CA GLU A 101 8.85 3.74 6.27
C GLU A 101 8.91 4.02 7.78
N LYS A 102 8.20 5.08 8.21
CA LYS A 102 8.06 5.44 9.63
C LYS A 102 6.84 4.78 10.28
N GLY A 103 5.88 4.34 9.48
CA GLY A 103 4.81 3.46 9.92
C GLY A 103 3.65 3.30 8.95
N MET A 104 2.72 2.43 9.36
CA MET A 104 1.50 2.09 8.63
C MET A 104 0.28 2.79 9.21
N ILE A 105 -0.63 3.22 8.35
CA ILE A 105 -1.96 3.72 8.73
C ILE A 105 -3.02 2.75 8.21
N LEU A 106 -3.55 1.92 9.12
CA LEU A 106 -4.55 0.90 8.80
C LEU A 106 -5.95 1.41 9.13
N MET A 107 -6.70 1.84 8.11
CA MET A 107 -8.07 2.31 8.26
C MET A 107 -9.02 1.13 8.04
N TYR A 108 -9.68 0.67 9.11
CA TYR A 108 -10.66 -0.44 9.07
C TYR A 108 -10.20 -1.61 8.16
N PRO A 109 -8.99 -2.17 8.39
CA PRO A 109 -8.40 -3.14 7.48
C PRO A 109 -9.28 -4.39 7.35
N TYR A 110 -9.42 -4.89 6.13
CA TYR A 110 -10.24 -6.05 5.84
C TYR A 110 -9.48 -7.35 6.11
N PHE A 111 -9.89 -8.08 7.14
CA PHE A 111 -9.42 -9.43 7.44
C PHE A 111 -10.62 -10.35 7.58
N GLY A 112 -10.41 -11.63 7.30
CA GLY A 112 -11.40 -12.68 7.48
C GLY A 112 -10.71 -14.00 7.83
N GLY A 113 -11.51 -14.97 8.26
CA GLY A 113 -11.07 -16.32 8.57
C GLY A 113 -12.17 -17.33 8.24
N GLU A 114 -11.87 -18.62 8.42
CA GLU A 114 -12.87 -19.69 8.25
C GLU A 114 -13.97 -19.60 9.33
N ASP A 115 -13.57 -19.26 10.55
CA ASP A 115 -14.48 -19.03 11.65
C ASP A 115 -14.93 -17.57 11.71
N TRP A 116 -16.23 -17.41 11.90
CA TRP A 116 -16.89 -16.12 11.97
C TRP A 116 -16.61 -15.46 13.32
N THR A 117 -16.20 -14.21 13.29
CA THR A 117 -16.12 -13.37 14.48
C THR A 117 -17.52 -12.91 14.91
N PRO A 118 -17.69 -12.54 16.20
CA PRO A 118 -18.93 -11.91 16.66
C PRO A 118 -19.27 -10.62 15.90
N SER A 119 -18.28 -9.86 15.46
CA SER A 119 -18.47 -8.63 14.67
C SER A 119 -19.03 -8.90 13.28
N GLU A 120 -18.61 -9.98 12.63
CA GLU A 120 -19.14 -10.39 11.32
C GLU A 120 -20.57 -10.91 11.44
N SER A 121 -20.93 -11.52 12.57
CA SER A 121 -22.30 -11.98 12.82
C SER A 121 -23.34 -10.85 12.95
N LEU A 122 -22.88 -9.59 13.05
CA LEU A 122 -23.76 -8.42 13.07
C LEU A 122 -24.23 -8.10 11.64
N LYS A 123 -25.55 -7.93 11.47
CA LYS A 123 -26.11 -7.53 10.18
C LYS A 123 -25.68 -6.10 9.84
N SER A 124 -24.77 -5.94 8.89
CA SER A 124 -24.50 -4.65 8.24
C SER A 124 -25.28 -4.56 6.92
N PRO A 125 -25.96 -3.43 6.64
CA PRO A 125 -26.61 -3.22 5.35
C PRO A 125 -25.60 -2.96 4.20
N GLU A 126 -24.35 -2.63 4.53
CA GLU A 126 -23.34 -2.24 3.55
C GLU A 126 -22.47 -3.40 3.08
N PHE A 127 -22.22 -4.37 3.97
CA PHE A 127 -21.36 -5.51 3.69
C PHE A 127 -21.82 -6.72 4.49
N ASN A 128 -22.28 -7.76 3.80
CA ASN A 128 -22.80 -8.97 4.42
C ASN A 128 -21.86 -10.16 4.27
N LEU A 129 -22.24 -11.22 4.96
CA LEU A 129 -21.51 -12.48 5.06
C LEU A 129 -21.33 -13.20 3.72
N GLU A 130 -22.38 -13.22 2.89
CA GLU A 130 -22.31 -13.83 1.56
C GLU A 130 -21.35 -13.05 0.64
N GLN A 131 -21.34 -11.72 0.73
CA GLN A 131 -20.42 -10.87 -0.03
C GLN A 131 -18.97 -11.09 0.42
N SER A 132 -18.72 -11.20 1.73
CA SER A 132 -17.41 -11.55 2.30
C SER A 132 -16.89 -12.86 1.72
N ASP A 133 -17.73 -13.89 1.74
CA ASP A 133 -17.44 -15.22 1.20
C ASP A 133 -17.13 -15.20 -0.30
N VAL A 134 -17.92 -14.46 -1.09
CA VAL A 134 -17.69 -14.28 -2.53
C VAL A 134 -16.35 -13.58 -2.76
N MET A 135 -16.07 -12.48 -2.05
CA MET A 135 -14.81 -11.75 -2.17
C MET A 135 -13.62 -12.64 -1.85
N SER A 136 -13.66 -13.37 -0.74
CA SER A 136 -12.60 -14.31 -0.37
C SER A 136 -12.34 -15.34 -1.47
N ARG A 137 -13.39 -15.95 -2.04
CA ARG A 137 -13.24 -16.93 -3.14
C ARG A 137 -12.67 -16.33 -4.43
N LEU A 138 -12.96 -15.07 -4.72
CA LEU A 138 -12.48 -14.39 -5.92
C LEU A 138 -11.06 -13.84 -5.75
N THR A 139 -10.67 -13.51 -4.52
CA THR A 139 -9.40 -12.87 -4.19
C THR A 139 -8.27 -13.85 -3.86
N LEU A 140 -8.57 -14.96 -3.17
CA LEU A 140 -7.56 -15.95 -2.80
C LEU A 140 -7.06 -16.74 -4.02
N PRO A 141 -5.81 -17.26 -4.02
CA PRO A 141 -5.34 -18.19 -5.03
C PRO A 141 -6.30 -19.39 -5.19
N PRO A 142 -6.40 -19.98 -6.40
CA PRO A 142 -7.09 -21.26 -6.56
C PRO A 142 -6.42 -22.30 -5.66
N GLY A 143 -7.24 -22.99 -4.84
CA GLY A 143 -6.85 -24.12 -4.00
C GLY A 143 -7.63 -25.36 -4.37
#